data_AF-R7T364-F1
#
_entry.id   AF-R7T364-F1
#
_cell.length_a   1.000
_cell.length_b   1.000
_cell.length_c   1.000
_cell.angle_alpha   90.00
_cell.angle_beta   90.00
_cell.angle_gamma   90.00
#
_symmetry.space_group_name_H-M   'P 1'
#
loop_
_entity.id
_entity.type
_entity.pdbx_description
1 polymer ?
#
loop_
_entity_poly.entity_id
_entity_poly.type
_entity_poly.pdbx_seq_one_letter_code
_entity_poly.pdbx_strand_id
1 'polypeptide(L)'
;MNDSVLRSYLCSHNLDDGDNQSSQDYDSHEMNTFDTIGHVLSSRVMVAICVVGLVGNLCNLFVLVPIGLRSPLARIEKCAYSGLLALAVSDLCFCLCVIPNSWVERPYVETEINFNLIYAAFNNAFINIFVLFSTWLTVTMAIGRYLAICHPLWAREIIGPTIAKRSIVIVAAACVILNLPRFWINHVTIVSCDEHVNFYLLTPGQLQANRWIEAVYNWLYFVIGIAVPFFVLVTSNICLIQALRRSQIPSRLIRHTDRCDPNRVITLTMIIIIIMYIMLVTPAETIHFLVYYLGGEQQTQYNFVVKVVNTLQAINFSFNVILYFTINVSFRRCVFRLFCCCTRRPLRKRASSTQSTGLSYKGQRRVTLNGQSSYAAVTNTGAQLDVTSC
;
A
#
# COMPACT_ATOMS: atom_id res chain seq x y z
N MET A 1 -7.18 -14.39 -35.69
CA MET A 1 -7.18 -15.72 -36.32
C MET A 1 -8.63 -16.21 -36.25
N ASN A 2 -9.26 -16.56 -37.37
CA ASN A 2 -10.68 -16.94 -37.39
C ASN A 2 -10.86 -18.29 -36.67
N ASP A 3 -11.88 -18.41 -35.81
CA ASP A 3 -12.21 -19.63 -35.04
C ASP A 3 -12.34 -20.88 -35.92
N SER A 4 -12.76 -20.73 -37.17
CA SER A 4 -12.85 -21.82 -38.14
C SER A 4 -11.49 -22.40 -38.55
N VAL A 5 -10.46 -21.55 -38.67
CA VAL A 5 -9.09 -21.95 -39.03
C VAL A 5 -8.39 -22.61 -37.84
N LEU A 6 -8.61 -22.06 -36.64
CA LEU A 6 -8.08 -22.63 -35.40
C LEU A 6 -8.70 -24.00 -35.09
N ARG A 7 -10.01 -24.13 -35.30
CA ARG A 7 -10.73 -25.41 -35.21
C ARG A 7 -10.23 -26.42 -36.25
N SER A 8 -10.06 -26.02 -37.51
CA SER A 8 -9.53 -26.94 -38.53
C SER A 8 -8.12 -27.40 -38.19
N TYR A 9 -7.26 -26.52 -37.66
CA TYR A 9 -5.89 -26.85 -37.28
C TYR A 9 -5.83 -27.83 -36.09
N LEU A 10 -6.57 -27.55 -35.02
CA LEU A 10 -6.59 -28.42 -33.82
C LEU A 10 -7.18 -29.80 -34.08
N CYS A 11 -8.18 -29.88 -34.95
CA CYS A 11 -8.82 -31.15 -35.28
C CYS A 11 -8.08 -31.94 -36.37
N SER A 12 -7.29 -31.29 -37.24
CA SER A 12 -6.48 -32.01 -38.26
C SER A 12 -5.21 -32.62 -37.66
N HIS A 13 -4.57 -31.95 -36.69
CA HIS A 13 -3.33 -32.44 -36.09
C HIS A 13 -3.49 -33.61 -35.11
N ASN A 14 -4.71 -33.89 -34.62
CA ASN A 14 -4.99 -35.02 -33.71
C ASN A 14 -5.52 -36.28 -34.43
N LEU A 15 -5.94 -36.18 -35.69
CA LEU A 15 -6.43 -37.34 -36.45
C LEU A 15 -5.31 -38.21 -37.02
N ASP A 16 -4.05 -37.75 -36.95
CA ASP A 16 -2.86 -38.44 -37.48
C ASP A 16 -2.01 -39.16 -36.41
N ASP A 17 -2.38 -39.13 -35.12
CA ASP A 17 -1.63 -39.81 -34.03
C ASP A 17 -1.93 -41.33 -33.94
N GLY A 18 -1.94 -41.98 -35.11
CA GLY A 18 -2.06 -43.43 -35.29
C GLY A 18 -0.79 -44.14 -35.77
N ASP A 19 0.25 -43.43 -36.24
CA ASP A 19 1.50 -44.07 -36.64
C ASP A 19 2.71 -43.12 -36.70
N ASN A 20 3.76 -43.52 -35.98
CA ASN A 20 5.18 -43.23 -36.20
C ASN A 20 5.63 -41.82 -36.66
N GLN A 21 6.27 -41.13 -35.71
CA GLN A 21 7.65 -40.65 -35.87
C GLN A 21 7.94 -39.61 -36.97
N SER A 22 7.36 -38.42 -36.84
CA SER A 22 7.98 -37.17 -37.30
C SER A 22 7.21 -35.94 -36.80
N SER A 23 7.34 -35.60 -35.52
CA SER A 23 6.86 -34.33 -34.98
C SER A 23 7.82 -33.83 -33.90
N GLN A 24 9.02 -33.49 -34.34
CA GLN A 24 9.97 -32.72 -33.54
C GLN A 24 10.53 -31.51 -34.29
N ASP A 25 9.89 -31.10 -35.40
CA ASP A 25 10.52 -30.16 -36.33
C ASP A 25 9.56 -29.16 -36.97
N TYR A 26 8.57 -28.64 -36.23
CA TYR A 26 7.78 -27.47 -36.63
C TYR A 26 7.22 -26.72 -35.40
N ASP A 27 8.09 -26.04 -34.64
CA ASP A 27 7.85 -24.64 -34.20
C ASP A 27 9.07 -24.03 -33.48
N SER A 28 10.28 -24.31 -33.97
CA SER A 28 11.48 -23.56 -33.61
C SER A 28 11.54 -22.25 -34.44
N HIS A 29 10.45 -21.50 -34.46
CA HIS A 29 10.53 -20.09 -34.85
C HIS A 29 11.52 -19.44 -33.89
N GLU A 30 12.60 -18.86 -34.43
CA GLU A 30 13.60 -18.10 -33.67
C GLU A 30 12.90 -17.23 -32.63
N MET A 31 12.87 -17.69 -31.37
CA MET A 31 12.26 -16.91 -30.31
C MET A 31 13.19 -15.71 -30.12
N ASN A 32 12.76 -14.56 -30.65
CA ASN A 32 13.48 -13.30 -30.58
C ASN A 32 14.09 -13.15 -29.19
N THR A 33 15.37 -12.80 -29.09
CA THR A 33 16.09 -12.67 -27.81
C THR A 33 15.28 -11.87 -26.77
N PHE A 34 14.52 -10.87 -27.23
CA PHE A 34 13.59 -10.07 -26.42
C PHE A 34 12.44 -10.88 -25.78
N ASP A 35 11.86 -11.86 -26.48
CA ASP A 35 10.79 -12.70 -25.94
C ASP A 35 11.33 -13.64 -24.87
N THR A 36 12.47 -14.29 -25.12
CA THR A 36 13.14 -15.15 -24.12
C THR A 36 13.49 -14.35 -22.86
N ILE A 37 14.13 -13.18 -23.01
CA ILE A 37 14.46 -12.33 -21.85
C ILE A 37 13.18 -11.85 -21.16
N GLY A 38 12.15 -11.46 -21.92
CA GLY A 38 10.86 -11.06 -21.35
C GLY A 38 10.18 -12.17 -20.54
N HIS A 39 10.25 -13.42 -21.01
CA HIS A 39 9.75 -14.58 -20.29
C HIS A 39 10.52 -14.80 -18.98
N VAL A 40 11.85 -14.72 -18.99
CA VAL A 40 12.67 -14.81 -17.77
C VAL A 40 12.33 -13.66 -16.80
N LEU A 41 12.13 -12.45 -17.31
CA LEU A 41 11.82 -11.29 -16.50
C LEU A 41 10.48 -11.44 -15.75
N SER A 42 9.45 -11.88 -16.46
CA SER A 42 8.10 -12.05 -15.90
C SER A 42 7.94 -13.31 -15.02
N SER A 43 8.56 -14.43 -15.37
CA SER A 43 8.41 -15.72 -14.66
C SER A 43 9.42 -15.92 -13.53
N ARG A 44 10.62 -15.34 -13.62
CA ARG A 44 11.70 -15.53 -12.62
C ARG A 44 11.97 -14.26 -11.83
N VAL A 45 12.32 -13.16 -12.49
CA VAL A 45 12.76 -11.94 -11.79
C VAL A 45 11.62 -11.29 -11.02
N MET A 46 10.47 -11.07 -11.68
CA MET A 46 9.29 -10.50 -11.03
C MET A 46 8.80 -11.37 -9.87
N VAL A 47 8.82 -12.70 -10.02
CA VAL A 47 8.43 -13.62 -8.94
C VAL A 47 9.43 -13.56 -7.79
N ALA A 48 10.74 -13.54 -8.05
CA ALA A 48 11.75 -13.38 -7.00
C ALA A 48 11.53 -12.08 -6.21
N ILE A 49 11.24 -10.97 -6.90
CA ILE A 49 10.88 -9.69 -6.27
C ILE A 49 9.62 -9.86 -5.41
N CYS A 50 8.57 -10.51 -5.92
CA CYS A 50 7.34 -10.74 -5.17
C CYS A 50 7.51 -11.70 -3.98
N VAL A 51 8.43 -12.66 -4.01
CA VAL A 51 8.76 -13.51 -2.86
C VAL A 51 9.41 -12.66 -1.75
N VAL A 52 10.35 -11.78 -2.12
CA VAL A 52 10.91 -10.80 -1.18
C VAL A 52 9.80 -9.89 -0.64
N GLY A 53 8.88 -9.45 -1.50
CA GLY A 53 7.72 -8.65 -1.13
C GLY A 53 6.78 -9.36 -0.17
N LEU A 54 6.50 -10.65 -0.38
CA LEU A 54 5.68 -11.46 0.50
C LEU A 54 6.27 -11.51 1.91
N VAL A 55 7.56 -11.86 2.03
CA VAL A 55 8.26 -11.92 3.32
C VAL A 55 8.31 -10.52 3.97
N GLY A 56 8.59 -9.50 3.17
CA GLY A 56 8.66 -8.12 3.63
C GLY A 56 7.33 -7.60 4.17
N ASN A 57 6.25 -7.79 3.44
CA ASN A 57 4.93 -7.33 3.83
C ASN A 57 4.36 -8.14 5.00
N LEU A 58 4.66 -9.44 5.10
CA LEU A 58 4.38 -10.21 6.32
C LEU A 58 5.11 -9.62 7.53
N CYS A 59 6.41 -9.34 7.40
CA CYS A 59 7.18 -8.68 8.46
C CYS A 59 6.57 -7.32 8.84
N ASN A 60 6.13 -6.53 7.86
CA ASN A 60 5.43 -5.27 8.10
C ASN A 60 4.18 -5.47 8.96
N LEU A 61 3.33 -6.45 8.62
CA LEU A 61 2.13 -6.77 9.39
C LEU A 61 2.49 -7.22 10.81
N PHE A 62 3.47 -8.13 10.98
CA PHE A 62 3.90 -8.62 12.29
C PHE A 62 4.46 -7.54 13.20
N VAL A 63 5.07 -6.49 12.64
CA VAL A 63 5.63 -5.39 13.41
C VAL A 63 4.61 -4.30 13.66
N LEU A 64 3.87 -3.91 12.62
CA LEU A 64 2.89 -2.84 12.72
C LEU A 64 1.79 -3.25 13.70
N VAL A 65 1.17 -4.43 13.53
CA VAL A 65 -0.03 -4.85 14.30
C VAL A 65 0.17 -4.67 15.81
N PRO A 66 1.22 -5.22 16.45
CA PRO A 66 1.46 -5.01 17.87
C PRO A 66 1.69 -3.54 18.27
N ILE A 67 2.34 -2.74 17.43
CA ILE A 67 2.54 -1.31 17.67
C ILE A 67 1.19 -0.60 17.71
N GLY A 68 0.31 -0.87 16.74
CA GLY A 68 -1.02 -0.29 16.66
C GLY A 68 -1.93 -0.66 17.84
N LEU A 69 -1.82 -1.88 18.36
CA LEU A 69 -2.60 -2.32 19.52
C LEU A 69 -2.09 -1.76 20.85
N ARG A 70 -0.77 -1.63 21.01
CA ARG A 70 -0.15 -1.32 22.32
C ARG A 70 0.16 0.15 22.52
N SER A 71 0.27 0.93 21.46
CA SER A 71 0.78 2.29 21.53
C SER A 71 -0.38 3.29 21.58
N PRO A 72 -0.37 4.24 22.53
CA PRO A 72 -1.36 5.32 22.58
C PRO A 72 -1.07 6.35 21.48
N LEU A 73 -1.35 5.98 20.22
CA LEU A 73 -1.18 6.87 19.08
C LEU A 73 -2.22 7.99 19.09
N ALA A 74 -1.82 9.17 18.65
CA ALA A 74 -2.74 10.27 18.40
C ALA A 74 -3.76 9.86 17.31
N ARG A 75 -4.92 10.53 17.27
CA ARG A 75 -6.02 10.20 16.33
C ARG A 75 -5.54 10.13 14.87
N ILE A 76 -4.76 11.12 14.44
CA ILE A 76 -4.23 11.24 13.08
C ILE A 76 -3.20 10.13 12.79
N GLU A 77 -2.37 9.79 13.78
CA GLU A 77 -1.39 8.71 13.65
C GLU A 77 -2.08 7.34 13.50
N LYS A 78 -3.18 7.09 14.22
CA LYS A 78 -3.97 5.86 14.09
C LYS A 78 -4.54 5.68 12.68
N CYS A 79 -4.95 6.77 12.03
CA CYS A 79 -5.49 6.74 10.67
C CYS A 79 -4.39 6.34 9.67
N ALA A 80 -3.24 7.00 9.73
CA ALA A 80 -2.10 6.66 8.89
C ALA A 80 -1.58 5.25 9.14
N TYR A 81 -1.52 4.84 10.40
CA TYR A 81 -1.13 3.49 10.78
C TYR A 81 -2.08 2.44 10.18
N SER A 82 -3.40 2.69 10.20
CA SER A 82 -4.39 1.81 9.57
C SER A 82 -4.21 1.76 8.05
N GLY A 83 -3.87 2.89 7.42
CA GLY A 83 -3.54 2.96 6.00
C GLY A 83 -2.27 2.17 5.64
N LEU A 84 -1.19 2.30 6.42
CA LEU A 84 0.04 1.51 6.24
C LEU A 84 -0.22 0.02 6.39
N LEU A 85 -1.07 -0.38 7.34
CA LEU A 85 -1.47 -1.77 7.51
C LEU A 85 -2.24 -2.27 6.29
N ALA A 86 -3.23 -1.51 5.81
CA ALA A 86 -3.99 -1.86 4.62
C ALA A 86 -3.11 -1.92 3.36
N LEU A 87 -2.12 -1.03 3.25
CA LEU A 87 -1.14 -1.04 2.16
C LEU A 87 -0.32 -2.33 2.17
N ALA A 88 0.22 -2.72 3.34
CA ALA A 88 0.96 -3.97 3.48
C ALA A 88 0.09 -5.21 3.16
N VAL A 89 -1.21 -5.20 3.48
CA VAL A 89 -2.14 -6.27 3.06
C VAL A 89 -2.35 -6.27 1.55
N SER A 90 -2.59 -5.10 0.94
CA SER A 90 -2.78 -4.97 -0.51
C SER A 90 -1.58 -5.49 -1.28
N ASP A 91 -0.38 -5.08 -0.87
CA ASP A 91 0.86 -5.44 -1.54
C ASP A 91 1.19 -6.93 -1.34
N LEU A 92 0.85 -7.51 -0.19
CA LEU A 92 0.94 -8.94 0.05
C LEU A 92 0.03 -9.72 -0.90
N CYS A 93 -1.23 -9.29 -1.07
CA CYS A 93 -2.17 -9.91 -2.00
C CYS A 93 -1.69 -9.79 -3.45
N PHE A 94 -1.15 -8.64 -3.86
CA PHE A 94 -0.51 -8.48 -5.17
C PHE A 94 0.60 -9.53 -5.37
N CYS A 95 1.53 -9.67 -4.41
CA CYS A 95 2.60 -10.66 -4.51
C CYS A 95 2.06 -12.08 -4.63
N LEU A 96 1.03 -12.44 -3.85
CA LEU A 96 0.37 -13.76 -3.94
C LEU A 96 -0.24 -14.04 -5.31
N CYS A 97 -0.82 -13.03 -5.97
CA CYS A 97 -1.34 -13.17 -7.33
C CYS A 97 -0.23 -13.36 -8.38
N VAL A 98 0.96 -12.78 -8.16
CA VAL A 98 2.06 -12.84 -9.13
C VAL A 98 2.91 -14.10 -9.00
N ILE A 99 3.10 -14.64 -7.80
CA ILE A 99 3.98 -15.78 -7.52
C ILE A 99 3.71 -17.02 -8.41
N PRO A 100 2.45 -17.41 -8.71
CA PRO A 100 2.18 -18.56 -9.55
C PRO A 100 2.70 -18.42 -11.00
N ASN A 101 3.06 -17.22 -11.47
CA ASN A 101 3.70 -17.03 -12.77
C ASN A 101 5.04 -17.80 -12.92
N SER A 102 5.61 -18.33 -11.84
CA SER A 102 6.87 -19.10 -11.89
C SER A 102 6.71 -20.56 -12.28
N TRP A 103 5.51 -21.12 -12.14
CA TRP A 103 5.21 -22.53 -12.45
C TRP A 103 3.94 -22.72 -13.29
N VAL A 104 3.09 -21.69 -13.43
CA VAL A 104 1.95 -21.73 -14.35
C VAL A 104 2.44 -21.41 -15.74
N GLU A 105 2.49 -22.46 -16.57
CA GLU A 105 2.57 -22.29 -18.01
C GLU A 105 1.26 -21.66 -18.49
N ARG A 106 1.32 -20.77 -19.49
CA ARG A 106 0.14 -20.15 -20.10
C ARG A 106 -0.07 -20.76 -21.49
N PRO A 107 -0.40 -22.05 -21.60
CA PRO A 107 -0.76 -22.60 -22.89
C PRO A 107 -2.07 -21.95 -23.34
N TYR A 108 -2.15 -21.65 -24.64
CA TYR A 108 -3.36 -21.10 -25.26
C TYR A 108 -4.45 -22.17 -25.41
N VAL A 109 -4.11 -23.45 -25.23
CA VAL A 109 -4.97 -24.61 -25.41
C VAL A 109 -4.72 -25.59 -24.26
N GLU A 110 -5.79 -26.02 -23.60
CA GLU A 110 -5.77 -27.06 -22.57
C GLU A 110 -6.85 -28.10 -22.88
N THR A 111 -6.62 -29.36 -22.53
CA THR A 111 -7.61 -30.45 -22.70
C THR A 111 -8.56 -30.57 -21.51
N GLU A 112 -8.23 -29.96 -20.37
CA GLU A 112 -9.02 -29.99 -19.15
C GLU A 112 -9.08 -28.61 -18.47
N ILE A 113 -10.13 -28.35 -17.69
CA ILE A 113 -10.24 -27.13 -16.88
C ILE A 113 -9.28 -27.25 -15.68
N ASN A 114 -8.05 -26.82 -15.89
CA ASN A 114 -6.99 -26.85 -14.89
C ASN A 114 -6.73 -25.47 -14.27
N PHE A 115 -5.97 -25.46 -13.17
CA PHE A 115 -5.55 -24.22 -12.51
C PHE A 115 -4.86 -23.25 -13.47
N ASN A 116 -4.05 -23.76 -14.40
CA ASN A 116 -3.34 -22.95 -15.40
C ASN A 116 -4.32 -22.13 -16.27
N LEU A 117 -5.38 -22.77 -16.77
CA LEU A 117 -6.40 -22.14 -17.61
C LEU A 117 -7.14 -21.03 -16.83
N ILE A 118 -7.60 -21.34 -15.61
CA ILE A 118 -8.32 -20.40 -14.75
C ILE A 118 -7.42 -19.22 -14.38
N TYR A 119 -6.17 -19.50 -14.01
CA TYR A 119 -5.19 -18.49 -13.68
C TYR A 119 -4.87 -17.60 -14.89
N ALA A 120 -4.63 -18.18 -16.08
CA ALA A 120 -4.40 -17.42 -17.30
C ALA A 120 -5.57 -16.50 -17.65
N ALA A 121 -6.82 -16.96 -17.45
CA ALA A 121 -8.02 -16.19 -17.73
C ALA A 121 -8.20 -14.99 -16.79
N PHE A 122 -8.05 -15.21 -15.47
CA PHE A 122 -8.50 -14.23 -14.47
C PHE A 122 -7.40 -13.52 -13.69
N ASN A 123 -6.16 -14.02 -13.69
CA ASN A 123 -5.08 -13.45 -12.87
C ASN A 123 -4.83 -11.97 -13.18
N ASN A 124 -4.95 -11.57 -14.46
CA ASN A 124 -4.79 -10.17 -14.84
C ASN A 124 -5.79 -9.25 -14.11
N ALA A 125 -7.04 -9.68 -13.96
CA ALA A 125 -8.06 -8.91 -13.24
C ALA A 125 -7.71 -8.77 -11.74
N PHE A 126 -7.28 -9.86 -11.10
CA PHE A 126 -6.87 -9.84 -9.69
C PHE A 126 -5.66 -8.94 -9.44
N ILE A 127 -4.63 -9.03 -10.28
CA ILE A 127 -3.45 -8.17 -10.18
C ILE A 127 -3.86 -6.69 -10.26
N ASN A 128 -4.67 -6.32 -11.25
CA ASN A 128 -5.11 -4.93 -11.43
C ASN A 128 -6.00 -4.42 -10.28
N ILE A 129 -6.79 -5.29 -9.63
CA ILE A 129 -7.53 -4.93 -8.41
C ILE A 129 -6.56 -4.48 -7.31
N PHE A 130 -5.52 -5.27 -7.04
CA PHE A 130 -4.57 -4.97 -5.96
C PHE A 130 -3.62 -3.81 -6.29
N VAL A 131 -3.24 -3.65 -7.56
CA VAL A 131 -2.52 -2.45 -8.03
C VAL A 131 -3.36 -1.21 -7.76
N LEU A 132 -4.61 -1.17 -8.25
CA LEU A 132 -5.49 -0.02 -8.07
C LEU A 132 -5.81 0.24 -6.58
N PHE A 133 -5.96 -0.82 -5.79
CA PHE A 133 -6.20 -0.71 -4.36
C PHE A 133 -5.00 -0.07 -3.64
N SER A 134 -3.78 -0.54 -3.91
CA SER A 134 -2.54 0.03 -3.36
C SER A 134 -2.36 1.51 -3.77
N THR A 135 -2.67 1.85 -5.02
CA THR A 135 -2.69 3.24 -5.53
C THR A 135 -3.62 4.13 -4.70
N TRP A 136 -4.89 3.76 -4.57
CA TRP A 136 -5.88 4.60 -3.90
C TRP A 136 -5.69 4.65 -2.38
N LEU A 137 -5.11 3.61 -1.78
CA LEU A 137 -4.64 3.66 -0.39
C LEU A 137 -3.52 4.71 -0.24
N THR A 138 -2.56 4.74 -1.16
CA THR A 138 -1.48 5.74 -1.18
C THR A 138 -2.02 7.15 -1.34
N VAL A 139 -2.96 7.36 -2.26
CA VAL A 139 -3.65 8.64 -2.47
C VAL A 139 -4.40 9.08 -1.20
N THR A 140 -5.19 8.19 -0.61
CA THR A 140 -5.96 8.48 0.60
C THR A 140 -5.05 8.84 1.77
N MET A 141 -3.92 8.15 1.92
CA MET A 141 -2.92 8.47 2.93
C MET A 141 -2.24 9.82 2.67
N ALA A 142 -1.90 10.12 1.42
CA ALA A 142 -1.32 11.40 1.03
C ALA A 142 -2.26 12.57 1.33
N ILE A 143 -3.55 12.46 0.97
CA ILE A 143 -4.58 13.46 1.29
C ILE A 143 -4.71 13.61 2.81
N GLY A 144 -4.79 12.49 3.54
CA GLY A 144 -4.89 12.53 5.01
C GLY A 144 -3.72 13.27 5.65
N ARG A 145 -2.50 13.13 5.11
CA ARG A 145 -1.33 13.88 5.58
C ARG A 145 -1.30 15.32 5.13
N TYR A 146 -1.67 15.59 3.89
CA TYR A 146 -1.81 16.94 3.39
C TYR A 146 -2.77 17.74 4.29
N LEU A 147 -3.95 17.20 4.59
CA LEU A 147 -4.91 17.83 5.49
C LEU A 147 -4.35 18.00 6.90
N ALA A 148 -3.70 16.98 7.47
CA ALA A 148 -3.14 17.07 8.81
C ALA A 148 -2.08 18.17 8.99
N ILE A 149 -1.34 18.50 7.93
CA ILE A 149 -0.25 19.46 7.97
C ILE A 149 -0.67 20.84 7.46
N CYS A 150 -1.30 20.88 6.28
CA CYS A 150 -1.64 22.12 5.58
C CYS A 150 -3.00 22.68 6.10
N HIS A 151 -3.89 21.86 6.67
CA HIS A 151 -5.21 22.27 7.21
C HIS A 151 -5.58 21.57 8.56
N PRO A 152 -4.84 21.85 9.65
CA PRO A 152 -4.93 21.08 10.91
C PRO A 152 -6.29 21.14 11.61
N LEU A 153 -7.04 22.25 11.46
CA LEU A 153 -8.37 22.40 12.05
C LEU A 153 -9.38 21.44 11.39
N TRP A 154 -9.40 21.40 10.06
CA TRP A 154 -10.27 20.50 9.30
C TRP A 154 -9.88 19.04 9.49
N ALA A 155 -8.57 18.77 9.57
CA ALA A 155 -8.07 17.44 9.87
C ALA A 155 -8.59 16.91 11.22
N ARG A 156 -8.71 17.75 12.25
CA ARG A 156 -9.20 17.34 13.57
C ARG A 156 -10.67 16.90 13.55
N GLU A 157 -11.48 17.52 12.69
CA GLU A 157 -12.90 17.24 12.54
C GLU A 157 -13.15 16.02 11.63
N ILE A 158 -12.41 15.92 10.52
CA ILE A 158 -12.66 14.90 9.48
C ILE A 158 -11.86 13.61 9.74
N ILE A 159 -10.61 13.70 10.19
CA ILE A 159 -9.71 12.55 10.27
C ILE A 159 -9.96 11.79 11.58
N GLY A 160 -10.80 10.76 11.49
CA GLY A 160 -11.09 9.81 12.57
C GLY A 160 -10.76 8.37 12.19
N PRO A 161 -10.40 7.50 13.16
CA PRO A 161 -10.02 6.11 12.88
C PRO A 161 -11.17 5.29 12.28
N THR A 162 -12.42 5.56 12.67
CA THR A 162 -13.60 4.91 12.08
C THR A 162 -13.78 5.30 10.62
N ILE A 163 -13.62 6.59 10.31
CA ILE A 163 -13.71 7.11 8.94
C ILE A 163 -12.58 6.54 8.09
N ALA A 164 -11.35 6.48 8.62
CA ALA A 164 -10.22 5.88 7.92
C ALA A 164 -10.47 4.39 7.57
N LYS A 165 -10.95 3.59 8.53
CA LYS A 165 -11.30 2.18 8.27
C LYS A 165 -12.42 2.04 7.24
N ARG A 166 -13.47 2.87 7.35
CA ARG A 166 -14.56 2.89 6.38
C ARG A 166 -14.08 3.28 4.98
N SER A 167 -13.18 4.27 4.89
CA SER A 167 -12.56 4.69 3.63
C SER A 167 -11.82 3.54 2.97
N ILE A 168 -11.02 2.77 3.73
CA ILE A 168 -10.31 1.58 3.20
C ILE A 168 -11.30 0.57 2.59
N VAL A 169 -12.42 0.28 3.26
CA VAL A 169 -13.44 -0.65 2.74
C VAL A 169 -14.12 -0.11 1.49
N ILE A 170 -14.45 1.19 1.46
CA ILE A 170 -15.05 1.84 0.28
C ILE A 170 -14.08 1.79 -0.91
N VAL A 171 -12.81 2.11 -0.67
CA VAL A 171 -11.76 2.04 -1.70
C VAL A 171 -11.60 0.62 -2.21
N ALA A 172 -11.56 -0.38 -1.33
CA ALA A 172 -11.49 -1.79 -1.74
C ALA A 172 -12.67 -2.19 -2.65
N ALA A 173 -13.90 -1.83 -2.24
CA ALA A 173 -15.10 -2.11 -3.03
C ALA A 173 -15.08 -1.40 -4.39
N ALA A 174 -14.68 -0.12 -4.43
CA ALA A 174 -14.55 0.63 -5.66
C ALA A 174 -13.51 0.02 -6.61
N CYS A 175 -12.36 -0.43 -6.10
CA CYS A 175 -11.33 -1.08 -6.90
C CYS A 175 -11.81 -2.41 -7.52
N VAL A 176 -12.60 -3.19 -6.79
CA VAL A 176 -13.22 -4.42 -7.32
C VAL A 176 -14.22 -4.08 -8.42
N ILE A 177 -15.12 -3.11 -8.18
CA ILE A 177 -16.16 -2.71 -9.15
C ILE A 177 -15.53 -2.20 -10.44
N LEU A 178 -14.51 -1.33 -10.35
CA LEU A 178 -13.84 -0.75 -11.53
C LEU A 178 -13.05 -1.78 -12.35
N ASN A 179 -12.57 -2.85 -11.72
CA ASN A 179 -11.88 -3.93 -12.42
C ASN A 179 -12.79 -5.10 -12.80
N LEU A 180 -14.07 -5.07 -12.42
CA LEU A 180 -15.03 -6.12 -12.75
C LEU A 180 -15.11 -6.37 -14.27
N PRO A 181 -15.12 -5.35 -15.15
CA PRO A 181 -15.11 -5.59 -16.60
C PRO A 181 -13.89 -6.39 -17.09
N ARG A 182 -12.74 -6.35 -16.39
CA ARG A 182 -11.53 -7.10 -16.80
C ARG A 182 -11.72 -8.61 -16.78
N PHE A 183 -12.69 -9.12 -15.99
CA PHE A 183 -13.02 -10.55 -15.98
C PHE A 183 -13.64 -11.02 -17.30
N TRP A 184 -14.12 -10.11 -18.16
CA TRP A 184 -14.66 -10.40 -19.50
C TRP A 184 -13.69 -10.02 -20.63
N ILE A 185 -12.41 -9.80 -20.33
CA ILE A 185 -11.36 -9.61 -21.36
C ILE A 185 -11.09 -10.93 -22.08
N ASN A 186 -11.03 -12.04 -21.35
CA ASN A 186 -10.79 -13.37 -21.91
C ASN A 186 -12.06 -14.22 -21.77
N HIS A 187 -12.37 -15.02 -22.77
CA HIS A 187 -13.46 -15.99 -22.75
C HIS A 187 -12.90 -17.38 -23.05
N VAL A 188 -13.30 -18.37 -22.25
CA VAL A 188 -12.91 -19.77 -22.48
C VAL A 188 -13.90 -20.37 -23.48
N THR A 189 -13.45 -20.65 -24.70
CA THR A 189 -14.23 -21.35 -25.72
C THR A 189 -13.92 -22.84 -25.69
N ILE A 190 -14.94 -23.65 -25.93
CA ILE A 190 -14.82 -25.11 -26.00
C ILE A 190 -14.87 -25.50 -27.47
N VAL A 191 -13.84 -26.17 -27.94
CA VAL A 191 -13.76 -26.75 -29.28
C VAL A 191 -13.78 -28.26 -29.12
N SER A 192 -14.90 -28.89 -29.47
CA SER A 192 -15.02 -30.33 -29.57
C SER A 192 -14.63 -30.77 -30.98
N CYS A 193 -13.55 -31.55 -31.08
CA CYS A 193 -13.09 -32.15 -32.34
C CYS A 193 -13.75 -33.51 -32.61
N ASP A 194 -14.07 -34.27 -31.56
CA ASP A 194 -14.79 -35.54 -31.57
C ASP A 194 -15.66 -35.71 -30.30
N GLU A 195 -16.49 -36.76 -30.22
CA GLU A 195 -17.38 -37.05 -29.06
C GLU A 195 -16.64 -37.22 -27.71
N HIS A 196 -15.31 -37.33 -27.71
CA HIS A 196 -14.51 -37.65 -26.51
C HIS A 196 -13.38 -36.66 -26.18
N VAL A 197 -13.09 -35.67 -27.03
CA VAL A 197 -11.98 -34.71 -26.78
C VAL A 197 -12.47 -33.27 -26.89
N ASN A 198 -12.41 -32.56 -25.76
CA ASN A 198 -12.72 -31.14 -25.66
C ASN A 198 -11.43 -30.34 -25.48
N PHE A 199 -11.24 -29.30 -26.30
CA PHE A 199 -10.18 -28.32 -26.13
C PHE A 199 -10.76 -27.04 -25.54
N TYR A 200 -10.09 -26.49 -24.53
CA TYR A 200 -10.41 -25.22 -23.91
C TYR A 200 -9.41 -24.16 -24.37
N LEU A 201 -9.91 -23.10 -25.00
CA LEU A 201 -9.10 -22.03 -25.57
C LEU A 201 -9.45 -20.68 -24.96
N LEU A 202 -8.44 -19.84 -24.73
CA LEU A 202 -8.65 -18.44 -24.40
C LEU A 202 -8.83 -17.63 -25.69
N THR A 203 -10.01 -17.05 -25.85
CA THR A 203 -10.34 -16.13 -26.95
C THR A 203 -10.68 -14.73 -26.40
N PRO A 204 -10.54 -13.67 -27.21
CA PRO A 204 -10.99 -12.33 -26.86
C PRO A 204 -12.45 -12.33 -26.41
N GLY A 205 -12.72 -11.82 -25.21
CA GLY A 205 -14.04 -11.78 -24.60
C GLY A 205 -14.90 -10.60 -25.05
N GLN A 206 -16.10 -10.50 -24.49
CA GLN A 206 -17.11 -9.51 -24.88
C GLN A 206 -16.65 -8.06 -24.70
N LEU A 207 -15.73 -7.78 -23.77
CA LEU A 207 -15.21 -6.43 -23.58
C LEU A 207 -14.42 -5.96 -24.81
N GLN A 208 -13.66 -6.85 -25.44
CA GLN A 208 -12.86 -6.57 -26.63
C GLN A 208 -13.68 -6.65 -27.94
N ALA A 209 -14.88 -7.24 -27.89
CA ALA A 209 -15.75 -7.35 -29.05
C ALA A 209 -16.26 -5.99 -29.54
N ASN A 210 -16.42 -5.01 -28.65
CA ASN A 210 -16.87 -3.66 -29.00
C ASN A 210 -15.80 -2.60 -28.68
N ARG A 211 -15.15 -2.10 -29.73
CA ARG A 211 -14.09 -1.08 -29.65
C ARG A 211 -14.50 0.17 -28.87
N TRP A 212 -15.77 0.57 -28.92
CA TRP A 212 -16.23 1.75 -28.17
C TRP A 212 -16.27 1.50 -26.66
N ILE A 213 -16.75 0.34 -26.24
CA ILE A 213 -16.82 -0.03 -24.82
C ILE A 213 -15.40 -0.19 -24.26
N GLU A 214 -14.53 -0.86 -25.01
CA GLU A 214 -13.12 -1.02 -24.66
C GLU A 214 -12.41 0.33 -24.52
N ALA A 215 -12.60 1.25 -25.47
CA ALA A 215 -12.00 2.58 -25.42
C ALA A 215 -12.50 3.40 -24.22
N VAL A 216 -13.81 3.41 -23.95
CA VAL A 216 -14.38 4.11 -22.79
C VAL A 216 -13.82 3.53 -21.49
N TYR A 217 -13.73 2.21 -21.39
CA TYR A 217 -13.16 1.53 -20.23
C TYR A 217 -11.69 1.91 -20.01
N ASN A 218 -10.88 1.89 -21.07
CA ASN A 218 -9.46 2.23 -20.99
C ASN A 218 -9.23 3.70 -20.61
N TRP A 219 -10.01 4.64 -21.17
CA TRP A 219 -9.96 6.04 -20.76
C TRP A 219 -10.40 6.26 -19.32
N LEU A 220 -11.46 5.59 -18.88
CA LEU A 220 -11.91 5.63 -17.48
C LEU A 220 -10.78 5.16 -16.54
N TYR A 221 -10.15 4.03 -16.87
CA TYR A 221 -9.04 3.49 -16.09
C TYR A 221 -7.80 4.40 -16.13
N PHE A 222 -7.51 5.04 -17.27
CA PHE A 222 -6.44 6.04 -17.36
C PHE A 222 -6.68 7.22 -16.42
N VAL A 223 -7.89 7.78 -16.43
CA VAL A 223 -8.23 8.93 -15.58
C VAL A 223 -8.17 8.55 -14.10
N ILE A 224 -8.81 7.44 -13.71
CA ILE A 224 -8.97 7.02 -12.31
C ILE A 224 -7.71 6.35 -11.76
N GLY A 225 -7.01 5.54 -12.56
CA GLY A 225 -5.85 4.77 -12.16
C GLY A 225 -4.52 5.51 -12.30
N ILE A 226 -4.44 6.50 -13.20
CA ILE A 226 -3.18 7.18 -13.53
C ILE A 226 -3.26 8.68 -13.29
N ALA A 227 -4.11 9.39 -14.03
CA ALA A 227 -4.09 10.86 -14.04
C ALA A 227 -4.45 11.46 -12.68
N VAL A 228 -5.60 11.09 -12.11
CA VAL A 228 -6.05 11.61 -10.80
C VAL A 228 -5.07 11.27 -9.68
N PRO A 229 -4.65 10.00 -9.49
CA PRO A 229 -3.62 9.66 -8.50
C PRO A 229 -2.34 10.47 -8.69
N PHE A 230 -1.83 10.59 -9.93
CA PHE A 230 -0.61 11.33 -10.20
C PHE A 230 -0.69 12.80 -9.72
N PHE A 231 -1.73 13.54 -10.11
CA PHE A 231 -1.84 14.95 -9.72
C PHE A 231 -2.02 15.13 -8.21
N VAL A 232 -2.84 14.29 -7.57
CA VAL A 232 -3.05 14.36 -6.11
C VAL A 232 -1.76 14.04 -5.36
N LEU A 233 -1.01 13.03 -5.81
CA LEU A 233 0.24 12.63 -5.17
C LEU A 233 1.33 13.68 -5.34
N VAL A 234 1.49 14.26 -6.54
CA VAL A 234 2.46 15.33 -6.80
C VAL A 234 2.15 16.56 -5.94
N THR A 235 0.91 17.05 -5.96
CA THR A 235 0.50 18.23 -5.18
C THR A 235 0.66 18.00 -3.67
N SER A 236 0.23 16.83 -3.18
CA SER A 236 0.41 16.45 -1.77
C SER A 236 1.90 16.41 -1.41
N ASN A 237 2.73 15.75 -2.22
CA ASN A 237 4.16 15.60 -1.96
C ASN A 237 4.88 16.96 -1.91
N ILE A 238 4.53 17.90 -2.80
CA ILE A 238 5.05 19.27 -2.76
C ILE A 238 4.70 19.95 -1.43
N CYS A 239 3.43 19.90 -0.96
CA CYS A 239 3.06 20.51 0.35
C CYS A 239 3.82 19.83 1.50
N LEU A 240 3.91 18.48 1.48
CA LEU A 240 4.58 17.71 2.53
C LEU A 240 6.07 18.07 2.64
N ILE A 241 6.78 18.18 1.51
CA ILE A 241 8.18 18.58 1.48
C ILE A 241 8.35 20.02 1.97
N GLN A 242 7.49 20.95 1.51
CA GLN A 242 7.54 22.34 1.95
C GLN A 242 7.30 22.47 3.45
N ALA A 243 6.33 21.75 4.00
CA ALA A 243 6.04 21.76 5.42
C ALA A 243 7.18 21.17 6.26
N LEU A 244 7.76 20.05 5.82
CA LEU A 244 8.94 19.48 6.48
C LEU A 244 10.12 20.47 6.46
N ARG A 245 10.33 21.21 5.36
CA ARG A 245 11.37 22.24 5.30
C ARG A 245 11.08 23.42 6.21
N ARG A 246 9.84 23.93 6.23
CA ARG A 246 9.43 25.04 7.12
C ARG A 246 9.57 24.67 8.60
N SER A 247 9.24 23.44 8.99
CA SER A 247 9.44 22.95 10.36
C SER A 247 10.92 22.86 10.79
N GLN A 248 11.86 22.91 9.85
CA GLN A 248 13.30 22.87 10.13
C GLN A 248 13.92 24.28 10.31
N ILE A 249 13.21 25.36 9.95
CA ILE A 249 13.84 26.66 9.70
C ILE A 249 13.93 27.62 10.92
N PRO A 250 13.29 27.39 12.09
CA PRO A 250 13.85 27.97 13.32
C PRO A 250 13.68 27.10 14.59
N SER A 251 14.31 25.92 14.64
CA SER A 251 14.53 25.19 15.92
C SER A 251 15.99 25.09 16.34
N ARG A 252 16.90 25.83 15.68
CA ARG A 252 18.31 25.92 16.12
C ARG A 252 18.47 26.54 17.52
N LEU A 253 17.44 27.19 18.05
CA LEU A 253 17.45 27.82 19.37
C LEU A 253 16.73 27.02 20.48
N ILE A 254 15.99 25.94 20.15
CA ILE A 254 15.21 25.18 21.14
C ILE A 254 15.45 23.68 20.99
N ARG A 255 16.34 23.20 21.86
CA ARG A 255 16.31 21.92 22.59
C ARG A 255 16.65 20.62 21.86
N HIS A 256 17.67 20.00 22.43
CA HIS A 256 18.30 18.70 22.21
C HIS A 256 17.40 17.44 22.34
N THR A 257 16.08 17.49 22.11
CA THR A 257 15.17 16.36 22.42
C THR A 257 14.54 15.60 21.24
N ASP A 258 14.59 16.08 19.98
CA ASP A 258 13.73 15.53 18.92
C ASP A 258 14.43 14.71 17.82
N ARG A 259 15.22 13.69 18.19
CA ARG A 259 15.70 12.71 17.19
C ARG A 259 14.64 11.68 16.77
N CYS A 260 13.42 11.69 17.33
CA CYS A 260 12.38 10.69 17.04
C CYS A 260 10.95 11.27 17.19
N ASP A 261 10.61 12.37 16.53
CA ASP A 261 9.19 12.73 16.39
C ASP A 261 8.48 11.69 15.49
N PRO A 262 7.53 10.90 16.03
CA PRO A 262 6.80 9.89 15.25
C PRO A 262 6.09 10.49 14.04
N ASN A 263 5.61 11.73 14.12
CA ASN A 263 4.92 12.39 13.01
C ASN A 263 5.87 12.69 11.85
N ARG A 264 7.10 13.12 12.15
CA ARG A 264 8.13 13.35 11.13
C ARG A 264 8.52 12.05 10.43
N VAL A 265 8.69 10.97 11.18
CA VAL A 265 9.02 9.65 10.62
C VAL A 265 7.92 9.16 9.69
N ILE A 266 6.65 9.22 10.13
CA ILE A 266 5.54 8.75 9.29
C ILE A 266 5.40 9.63 8.03
N THR A 267 5.55 10.95 8.16
CA THR A 267 5.50 11.86 7.01
C THR A 267 6.62 11.58 6.01
N LEU A 268 7.85 11.33 6.48
CA LEU A 268 8.97 10.94 5.62
C LEU A 268 8.70 9.61 4.92
N THR A 269 8.17 8.59 5.62
CA THR A 269 7.81 7.32 4.99
C THR A 269 6.78 7.51 3.89
N MET A 270 5.78 8.37 4.09
CA MET A 270 4.77 8.62 3.08
C MET A 270 5.33 9.38 1.88
N ILE A 271 6.17 10.39 2.08
CA ILE A 271 6.85 11.08 0.97
C ILE A 271 7.62 10.08 0.09
N ILE A 272 8.34 9.13 0.70
CA ILE A 272 9.13 8.18 -0.07
C ILE A 272 8.25 7.15 -0.78
N ILE A 273 7.18 6.66 -0.13
CA ILE A 273 6.17 5.82 -0.80
C ILE A 273 5.57 6.55 -2.01
N ILE A 274 5.28 7.85 -1.89
CA ILE A 274 4.75 8.65 -2.99
C ILE A 274 5.78 8.79 -4.13
N ILE A 275 7.05 9.02 -3.81
CA ILE A 275 8.12 9.10 -4.82
C ILE A 275 8.28 7.75 -5.53
N MET A 276 8.29 6.65 -4.78
CA MET A 276 8.36 5.30 -5.35
C MET A 276 7.18 5.04 -6.28
N TYR A 277 5.97 5.41 -5.88
CA TYR A 277 4.79 5.31 -6.73
C TYR A 277 4.97 6.07 -8.07
N ILE A 278 5.39 7.33 -8.00
CA ILE A 278 5.58 8.17 -9.20
C ILE A 278 6.65 7.60 -10.13
N MET A 279 7.72 7.01 -9.58
CA MET A 279 8.85 6.50 -10.36
C MET A 279 8.64 5.07 -10.87
N LEU A 280 7.89 4.24 -10.16
CA LEU A 280 7.79 2.80 -10.43
C LEU A 280 6.43 2.38 -10.96
N VAL A 281 5.34 3.03 -10.53
CA VAL A 281 3.97 2.67 -10.91
C VAL A 281 3.48 3.49 -12.09
N THR A 282 3.55 4.82 -12.01
CA THR A 282 3.04 5.70 -13.06
C THR A 282 3.61 5.40 -14.45
N PRO A 283 4.93 5.18 -14.64
CA PRO A 283 5.49 4.90 -15.96
C PRO A 283 5.00 3.58 -16.54
N ALA A 284 4.83 2.55 -15.70
CA ALA A 284 4.33 1.24 -16.12
C ALA A 284 2.91 1.34 -16.68
N GLU A 285 2.00 1.94 -15.91
CA GLU A 285 0.60 2.11 -16.33
C GLU A 285 0.48 3.04 -17.55
N THR A 286 1.31 4.09 -17.63
CA THR A 286 1.30 5.02 -18.77
C THR A 286 1.78 4.34 -20.05
N ILE A 287 2.83 3.53 -19.97
CA ILE A 287 3.34 2.77 -21.11
C ILE A 287 2.33 1.73 -21.55
N HIS A 288 1.67 1.03 -20.63
CA HIS A 288 0.61 0.07 -20.97
C HIS A 288 -0.53 0.75 -21.74
N PHE A 289 -0.98 1.92 -21.28
CA PHE A 289 -1.99 2.71 -22.00
C PHE A 289 -1.50 3.14 -23.38
N LEU A 290 -0.25 3.62 -23.49
CA LEU A 290 0.32 4.08 -24.76
C LEU A 290 0.46 2.95 -25.79
N VAL A 291 0.97 1.78 -25.37
CA VAL A 291 1.16 0.61 -26.24
C VAL A 291 -0.16 0.14 -26.83
N TYR A 292 -1.24 0.14 -26.04
CA TYR A 292 -2.59 -0.18 -26.52
C TYR A 292 -3.04 0.74 -27.67
N TYR A 293 -2.89 2.07 -27.52
CA TYR A 293 -3.32 3.02 -28.57
C TYR A 293 -2.41 3.07 -29.78
N LEU A 294 -1.12 2.77 -29.62
CA LEU A 294 -0.19 2.69 -30.75
C LEU A 294 -0.32 1.37 -31.54
N GLY A 295 -1.21 0.45 -31.14
CA GLY A 295 -1.30 -0.88 -31.74
C GLY A 295 -0.01 -1.70 -31.54
N GLY A 296 0.75 -1.36 -30.50
CA GLY A 296 2.08 -1.92 -30.26
C GLY A 296 2.09 -3.33 -29.68
N GLU A 297 0.94 -3.86 -29.27
CA GLU A 297 0.84 -5.19 -28.63
C GLU A 297 1.33 -6.33 -29.54
N GLN A 298 1.28 -6.16 -30.86
CA GLN A 298 1.80 -7.16 -31.80
C GLN A 298 3.31 -7.05 -32.04
N GLN A 299 3.98 -6.02 -31.50
CA GLN A 299 5.42 -5.85 -31.66
C GLN A 299 6.17 -6.33 -30.42
N THR A 300 7.10 -7.26 -30.63
CA THR A 300 7.96 -7.85 -29.59
C THR A 300 8.67 -6.80 -28.72
N GLN A 301 9.10 -5.67 -29.31
CA GLN A 301 9.79 -4.60 -28.59
C GLN A 301 8.90 -3.94 -27.53
N TYR A 302 7.64 -3.63 -27.85
CA TYR A 302 6.73 -3.02 -26.87
C TYR A 302 6.34 -4.03 -25.78
N ASN A 303 6.11 -5.29 -26.14
CA ASN A 303 5.85 -6.36 -25.15
C ASN A 303 7.02 -6.54 -24.18
N PHE A 304 8.26 -6.45 -24.66
CA PHE A 304 9.44 -6.46 -23.82
C PHE A 304 9.47 -5.27 -22.86
N VAL A 305 9.24 -4.04 -23.35
CA VAL A 305 9.20 -2.84 -22.52
C VAL A 305 8.12 -2.95 -21.44
N VAL A 306 6.91 -3.42 -21.78
CA VAL A 306 5.82 -3.65 -20.81
C VAL A 306 6.25 -4.62 -19.71
N LYS A 307 6.91 -5.72 -20.05
CA LYS A 307 7.45 -6.68 -19.06
C LYS A 307 8.50 -6.03 -18.13
N VAL A 308 9.35 -5.14 -18.67
CA VAL A 308 10.33 -4.38 -17.88
C VAL A 308 9.67 -3.44 -16.89
N VAL A 309 8.72 -2.63 -17.34
CA VAL A 309 8.07 -1.65 -16.48
C VAL A 309 7.15 -2.30 -15.45
N ASN A 310 6.50 -3.41 -15.77
CA ASN A 310 5.76 -4.21 -14.78
C ASN A 310 6.68 -4.81 -13.70
N THR A 311 7.91 -5.17 -14.07
CA THR A 311 8.91 -5.67 -13.10
C THR A 311 9.38 -4.55 -12.18
N LEU A 312 9.58 -3.34 -12.72
CA LEU A 312 9.85 -2.14 -11.93
C LEU A 312 8.69 -1.80 -10.99
N GLN A 313 7.45 -1.92 -11.48
CA GLN A 313 6.24 -1.73 -10.68
C GLN A 313 6.16 -2.73 -9.52
N ALA A 314 6.54 -4.00 -9.73
CA ALA A 314 6.56 -5.02 -8.67
C ALA A 314 7.49 -4.66 -7.50
N ILE A 315 8.54 -3.88 -7.74
CA ILE A 315 9.44 -3.37 -6.68
C ILE A 315 8.68 -2.45 -5.71
N ASN A 316 7.74 -1.64 -6.22
CA ASN A 316 6.93 -0.73 -5.39
C ASN A 316 6.15 -1.49 -4.31
N PHE A 317 5.56 -2.63 -4.67
CA PHE A 317 4.80 -3.46 -3.75
C PHE A 317 5.69 -4.29 -2.82
N SER A 318 6.92 -4.57 -3.24
CA SER A 318 7.79 -5.51 -2.52
C SER A 318 8.69 -4.85 -1.48
N PHE A 319 9.15 -3.62 -1.72
CA PHE A 319 10.24 -3.01 -0.93
C PHE A 319 9.76 -2.09 0.20
N ASN A 320 8.47 -2.08 0.50
CA ASN A 320 7.92 -1.33 1.62
C ASN A 320 8.56 -1.72 2.97
N VAL A 321 8.96 -2.98 3.17
CA VAL A 321 9.69 -3.41 4.40
C VAL A 321 11.05 -2.74 4.56
N ILE A 322 11.79 -2.58 3.46
CA ILE A 322 13.12 -1.97 3.47
C ILE A 322 12.99 -0.49 3.83
N LEU A 323 11.95 0.17 3.33
CA LEU A 323 11.60 1.53 3.75
C LEU A 323 11.31 1.65 5.23
N TYR A 324 10.44 0.79 5.78
CA TYR A 324 10.13 0.86 7.20
C TYR A 324 11.34 0.53 8.08
N PHE A 325 12.17 -0.42 7.65
CA PHE A 325 13.39 -0.77 8.36
C PHE A 325 14.41 0.37 8.36
N THR A 326 14.59 1.08 7.23
CA THR A 326 15.57 2.18 7.13
C THR A 326 15.12 3.44 7.88
N ILE A 327 13.83 3.77 7.81
CA ILE A 327 13.31 5.07 8.27
C ILE A 327 12.70 5.00 9.67
N ASN A 328 11.97 3.94 9.99
CA ASN A 328 11.16 3.89 11.20
C ASN A 328 11.96 3.27 12.36
N VAL A 329 12.57 4.13 13.20
CA VAL A 329 13.34 3.70 14.38
C VAL A 329 12.49 2.87 15.35
N SER A 330 11.20 3.19 15.48
CA SER A 330 10.25 2.42 16.31
C SER A 330 9.98 1.03 15.73
N PHE A 331 9.92 0.92 14.41
CA PHE A 331 9.84 -0.35 13.68
C PHE A 331 11.08 -1.20 13.96
N ARG A 332 12.29 -0.64 13.78
CA ARG A 332 13.55 -1.33 14.08
C ARG A 332 13.63 -1.86 15.52
N ARG A 333 13.24 -1.05 16.50
CA ARG A 333 13.22 -1.47 17.91
C ARG A 333 12.20 -2.58 18.20
N CYS A 334 11.09 -2.63 17.47
CA CYS A 334 10.09 -3.68 17.61
C CYS A 334 10.58 -4.99 16.97
N VAL A 335 11.12 -4.92 15.75
CA VAL A 335 11.79 -6.05 15.07
C VAL A 335 12.89 -6.61 15.96
N PHE A 336 13.81 -5.77 16.44
CA PHE A 336 14.91 -6.22 17.31
C PHE A 336 14.41 -6.85 18.62
N ARG A 337 13.33 -6.32 19.22
CA ARG A 337 12.71 -6.97 20.38
C ARG A 337 12.08 -8.31 20.01
N LEU A 338 11.44 -8.45 18.85
CA LEU A 338 10.89 -9.74 18.40
C LEU A 338 12.00 -10.78 18.23
N PHE A 339 13.08 -10.42 17.52
CA PHE A 339 14.20 -11.31 17.24
C PHE A 339 15.06 -11.58 18.50
N CYS A 340 15.22 -10.63 19.42
CA CYS A 340 15.98 -10.83 20.67
C CYS A 340 15.15 -11.45 21.80
N CYS A 341 13.82 -11.34 21.80
CA CYS A 341 12.96 -12.01 22.78
C CYS A 341 12.79 -13.52 22.48
N CYS A 342 13.18 -14.00 21.31
CA CYS A 342 13.44 -15.42 21.09
C CYS A 342 14.61 -15.93 21.96
N THR A 343 15.39 -15.06 22.59
CA THR A 343 16.55 -15.44 23.42
C THR A 343 16.40 -15.15 24.91
N ARG A 344 15.40 -14.41 25.41
CA ARG A 344 15.21 -14.19 26.87
C ARG A 344 13.76 -14.06 27.35
N ARG A 345 13.49 -14.86 28.39
CA ARG A 345 12.28 -15.12 29.22
C ARG A 345 11.50 -13.89 29.77
N PRO A 346 10.28 -14.10 30.34
CA PRO A 346 9.19 -13.11 30.35
C PRO A 346 9.36 -11.96 31.35
N LEU A 347 8.70 -10.86 31.00
CA LEU A 347 8.52 -9.64 31.79
C LEU A 347 8.14 -9.96 33.25
N ARG A 348 9.05 -9.61 34.16
CA ARG A 348 8.79 -9.43 35.59
C ARG A 348 7.60 -8.49 35.74
N LYS A 349 6.48 -9.00 36.24
CA LYS A 349 5.34 -8.19 36.71
C LYS A 349 5.90 -7.13 37.65
N ARG A 350 5.80 -5.86 37.27
CA ARG A 350 6.06 -4.74 38.16
C ARG A 350 4.91 -4.77 39.17
N ALA A 351 5.14 -5.39 40.32
CA ALA A 351 4.24 -5.28 41.45
C ALA A 351 4.09 -3.79 41.76
N SER A 352 2.86 -3.29 41.64
CA SER A 352 2.44 -2.01 42.15
C SER A 352 2.58 -2.04 43.67
N SER A 353 3.69 -1.52 44.20
CA SER A 353 3.76 -1.12 45.60
C SER A 353 2.95 0.17 45.73
N THR A 354 1.68 0.00 46.09
CA THR A 354 0.85 1.06 46.66
C THR A 354 1.52 1.51 47.96
N GLN A 355 2.26 2.62 47.95
CA GLN A 355 2.57 3.33 49.18
C GLN A 355 1.39 4.24 49.49
N SER A 356 0.50 3.69 50.31
CA SER A 356 -0.52 4.42 51.06
C SER A 356 0.15 5.46 51.95
N THR A 357 -0.23 6.72 51.77
CA THR A 357 -0.03 7.81 52.73
C THR A 357 -0.77 7.49 54.03
N GLY A 358 -0.04 6.96 55.01
CA GLY A 358 -0.50 6.78 56.39
C GLY A 358 -0.02 7.94 57.26
N LEU A 359 -0.96 8.80 57.67
CA LEU A 359 -0.80 9.73 58.78
C LEU A 359 -0.39 8.97 60.05
N SER A 360 0.70 9.39 60.69
CA SER A 360 0.95 9.10 62.09
C SER A 360 1.57 10.32 62.76
N TYR A 361 0.72 11.00 63.51
CA TYR A 361 1.00 12.06 64.46
C TYR A 361 1.86 11.52 65.62
N LYS A 362 2.99 12.18 65.94
CA LYS A 362 3.59 12.18 67.29
C LYS A 362 4.62 13.31 67.41
N GLY A 363 4.53 14.13 68.46
CA GLY A 363 5.72 14.76 69.06
C GLY A 363 5.82 16.29 69.12
N GLN A 364 4.78 16.97 69.61
CA GLN A 364 4.82 18.09 70.57
C GLN A 364 6.20 18.68 70.98
N ARG A 365 6.47 19.95 70.61
CA ARG A 365 7.14 20.95 71.46
C ARG A 365 6.55 22.34 71.20
N ARG A 366 5.83 22.82 72.21
CA ARG A 366 5.10 24.10 72.28
C ARG A 366 5.98 25.04 73.11
N VAL A 367 6.45 26.12 72.51
CA VAL A 367 6.97 27.29 73.24
C VAL A 367 5.82 28.30 73.27
N THR A 368 5.41 28.63 74.49
CA THR A 368 4.32 29.53 74.85
C THR A 368 4.67 31.00 74.58
N LEU A 369 3.75 31.71 73.94
CA LEU A 369 3.65 33.18 74.02
C LEU A 369 2.29 33.50 74.67
N ASN A 370 2.35 34.12 75.85
CA ASN A 370 1.23 34.73 76.56
C ASN A 370 1.42 36.26 76.49
N GLY A 371 0.33 37.00 76.27
CA GLY A 371 0.34 38.47 76.42
C GLY A 371 -0.86 39.14 75.76
N GLN A 372 -1.80 39.59 76.57
CA GLN A 372 -3.13 40.14 76.26
C GLN A 372 -3.14 41.53 75.60
N SER A 373 -4.31 41.86 75.02
CA SER A 373 -5.10 43.12 75.13
C SER A 373 -5.44 43.73 73.74
N SER A 374 -6.67 43.63 73.24
CA SER A 374 -7.92 44.39 73.51
C SER A 374 -8.09 45.69 72.69
N TYR A 375 -9.36 46.05 72.44
CA TYR A 375 -9.96 47.22 71.73
C TYR A 375 -10.13 47.06 70.20
N ALA A 376 -11.33 46.93 69.62
CA ALA A 376 -12.62 47.67 69.67
C ALA A 376 -12.65 48.94 68.79
N ALA A 377 -13.69 49.02 67.96
CA ALA A 377 -13.93 49.99 66.91
C ALA A 377 -14.26 51.40 67.40
N VAL A 378 -13.83 52.43 66.65
CA VAL A 378 -14.47 53.76 66.61
C VAL A 378 -14.28 54.38 65.23
N THR A 379 -15.42 54.73 64.62
CA THR A 379 -15.60 55.67 63.51
C THR A 379 -15.30 57.11 63.92
N ASN A 380 -14.61 57.91 63.09
CA ASN A 380 -15.08 59.29 62.89
C ASN A 380 -14.56 59.96 61.61
N THR A 381 -15.46 60.75 61.06
CA THR A 381 -15.39 61.67 59.93
C THR A 381 -14.48 62.88 60.16
N GLY A 382 -14.03 63.52 59.06
CA GLY A 382 -13.92 64.98 59.02
C GLY A 382 -12.56 65.57 58.64
N ALA A 383 -12.45 65.97 57.37
CA ALA A 383 -12.10 67.31 56.88
C ALA A 383 -10.77 68.02 57.27
N GLN A 384 -10.35 68.84 56.30
CA GLN A 384 -9.37 69.94 56.31
C GLN A 384 -7.90 69.52 56.15
N LEU A 385 -7.30 69.65 54.96
CA LEU A 385 -6.82 70.88 54.29
C LEU A 385 -5.94 71.76 55.19
N ASP A 386 -4.69 71.84 54.72
CA ASP A 386 -3.85 73.02 54.60
C ASP A 386 -2.75 73.31 55.64
N VAL A 387 -1.53 73.29 55.07
CA VAL A 387 -0.48 74.33 55.15
C VAL A 387 0.69 74.10 56.13
N THR A 388 1.87 74.34 55.54
CA THR A 388 3.18 74.76 56.10
C THR A 388 4.17 73.74 56.68
N SER A 389 5.20 73.49 55.86
CA SER A 389 6.65 73.68 56.13
C SER A 389 7.30 73.02 57.35
N CYS A 390 8.14 72.01 57.07
CA CYS A 390 9.61 72.14 57.02
C CYS A 390 10.19 70.98 56.21
#